data_AF-A0A6P1DA19-F1
#
_entry.id   AF-A0A6P1DA19-F1
#
_cell.length_a   1.000
_cell.length_b   1.000
_cell.length_c   1.000
_cell.angle_alpha   90.00
_cell.angle_beta   90.00
_cell.angle_gamma   90.00
#
_symmetry.space_group_name_H-M   'P 1'
#
loop_
_entity.id
_entity.type
_entity.pdbx_description
1 polymer ?
#
loop_
_entity_poly.entity_id
_entity_poly.type
_entity_poly.pdbx_seq_one_letter_code
_entity_poly.pdbx_strand_id
1 'polypeptide(L)'
;MLAFGADEAVVDCRIGSMTVDVYWRKGDSRYAIEVRTGPLTQELAQAHTDRLRAIGFTGVLWLCAPGFWVAQLPALGIEDLEPNACDYRTVSGLLEMGSGPLVTPRQEPYELREFLRQWVDGEVAWGYRDELRKGWASVTDWEQHTKTQAMMIARQRQELVNQRTALAMSRKSVRDKTKQISKLTHRMERTEHNAQEHADAVAEVNRKLIDQQRTDRALRAAIGRLHQTINHWQLITIFAMMLLVTFMTAALVMR
;
A
#
# COMPACT_ATOMS: atom_id res chain seq x y z
N MET A 1 -14.27 33.83 40.19
CA MET A 1 -15.03 32.57 40.32
C MET A 1 -16.40 32.78 40.93
N LEU A 2 -16.53 33.25 42.18
CA LEU A 2 -17.86 33.55 42.77
C LEU A 2 -18.67 34.55 41.92
N ALA A 3 -18.02 35.61 41.44
CA ALA A 3 -18.63 36.59 40.52
C ALA A 3 -19.05 36.00 39.16
N PHE A 4 -18.62 34.78 38.83
CA PHE A 4 -18.99 34.06 37.60
C PHE A 4 -19.99 32.92 37.88
N GLY A 5 -20.53 32.82 39.11
CA GLY A 5 -21.55 31.82 39.45
C GLY A 5 -21.01 30.47 39.96
N ALA A 6 -19.78 30.44 40.51
CA ALA A 6 -19.35 29.32 41.34
C ALA A 6 -20.02 29.38 42.73
N ASP A 7 -20.34 28.22 43.31
CA ASP A 7 -20.95 28.14 44.65
C ASP A 7 -19.94 28.46 45.75
N GLU A 8 -18.69 28.10 45.52
CA GLU A 8 -17.59 28.23 46.46
C GLU A 8 -16.30 28.50 45.70
N ALA A 9 -15.46 29.39 46.21
CA ALA A 9 -14.11 29.60 45.72
C ALA A 9 -13.19 30.02 46.88
N VAL A 10 -12.09 29.29 47.06
CA VAL A 10 -11.14 29.48 48.16
C VAL A 10 -9.72 29.47 47.59
N VAL A 11 -8.93 30.48 47.96
CA VAL A 11 -7.50 30.55 47.63
C VAL A 11 -6.71 29.83 48.72
N ASP A 12 -5.61 29.17 48.34
CA ASP A 12 -4.72 28.40 49.22
C ASP A 12 -5.47 27.34 50.05
N CYS A 13 -6.38 26.62 49.39
CA CYS A 13 -7.23 25.63 50.04
C CYS A 13 -6.44 24.35 50.34
N ARG A 14 -6.44 23.93 51.60
CA ARG A 14 -5.83 22.66 52.02
C ARG A 14 -6.85 21.53 51.96
N ILE A 15 -6.60 20.55 51.10
CA ILE A 15 -7.41 19.36 50.93
C ILE A 15 -6.56 18.14 51.25
N GLY A 16 -6.78 17.56 52.44
CA GLY A 16 -5.97 16.49 52.98
C GLY A 16 -4.52 16.91 53.19
N SER A 17 -3.59 16.24 52.51
CA SER A 17 -2.15 16.53 52.54
C SER A 17 -1.69 17.52 51.48
N MET A 18 -2.59 18.00 50.62
CA MET A 18 -2.26 18.87 49.50
C MET A 18 -2.83 20.27 49.71
N THR A 19 -2.12 21.28 49.21
CA THR A 19 -2.61 22.64 49.08
C THR A 19 -2.81 22.92 47.60
N VAL A 20 -3.96 23.49 47.25
CA VAL A 20 -4.30 23.93 45.90
C VAL A 20 -4.39 25.45 45.92
N ASP A 21 -3.79 26.12 44.92
CA ASP A 21 -3.72 27.58 44.89
C ASP A 21 -5.10 28.22 44.78
N VAL A 22 -5.98 27.67 43.93
CA VAL A 22 -7.41 28.04 43.94
C VAL A 22 -8.29 26.80 43.84
N TYR A 23 -9.13 26.62 44.85
CA TYR A 23 -10.23 25.67 44.84
C TYR A 23 -11.52 26.38 44.42
N TRP A 24 -12.34 25.74 43.60
CA TRP A 24 -13.71 26.18 43.39
C TRP A 24 -14.67 25.01 43.13
N ARG A 25 -15.96 25.25 43.37
CA ARG A 25 -17.02 24.24 43.22
C ARG A 25 -18.25 24.82 42.54
N LYS A 26 -18.92 23.99 41.74
CA LYS A 26 -20.26 24.27 41.18
C LYS A 26 -21.07 22.98 41.19
N GLY A 27 -22.16 22.94 41.95
CA GLY A 27 -22.88 21.70 42.27
C GLY A 27 -21.94 20.70 42.95
N ASP A 28 -21.96 19.44 42.50
CA ASP A 28 -21.10 18.38 43.05
C ASP A 28 -19.68 18.38 42.45
N SER A 29 -19.44 19.17 41.40
CA SER A 29 -18.17 19.19 40.69
C SER A 29 -17.15 20.10 41.37
N ARG A 30 -15.96 19.54 41.64
CA ARG A 30 -14.85 20.23 42.32
C ARG A 30 -13.72 20.50 41.33
N TYR A 31 -13.17 21.70 41.37
CA TYR A 31 -12.16 22.15 40.42
C TYR A 31 -10.97 22.81 41.11
N ALA A 32 -9.80 22.65 40.53
CA ALA A 32 -8.53 23.19 41.01
C ALA A 32 -7.89 24.08 39.95
N ILE A 33 -7.29 25.20 40.38
CA ILE A 33 -6.36 25.99 39.58
C ILE A 33 -5.02 25.97 40.30
N GLU A 34 -3.97 25.63 39.56
CA GLU A 34 -2.59 25.63 40.01
C GLU A 34 -1.82 26.71 39.25
N VAL A 35 -1.16 27.61 39.96
CA VAL A 35 -0.38 28.70 39.42
C VAL A 35 1.10 28.39 39.61
N ARG A 36 1.87 28.37 38.52
CA ARG A 36 3.30 28.04 38.56
C ARG A 36 4.13 29.09 37.86
N THR A 37 5.00 29.71 38.65
CA THR A 37 5.99 30.71 38.22
C THR A 37 7.36 30.09 37.91
N GLY A 38 7.67 28.91 38.47
CA GLY A 38 8.96 28.22 38.30
C GLY A 38 8.97 27.12 37.23
N PRO A 39 10.16 26.63 36.82
CA PRO A 39 10.29 25.54 35.86
C PRO A 39 9.74 24.24 36.46
N LEU A 40 8.65 23.74 35.86
CA LEU A 40 8.04 22.47 36.22
C LEU A 40 8.15 21.52 35.02
N THR A 41 8.65 20.31 35.26
CA THR A 41 8.66 19.30 34.20
C THR A 41 7.25 18.77 33.96
N GLN A 42 6.99 18.36 32.73
CA GLN A 42 5.70 17.82 32.33
C GLN A 42 5.29 16.63 33.21
N GLU A 43 6.22 15.73 33.53
CA GLU A 43 5.95 14.52 34.30
C GLU A 43 5.47 14.85 35.72
N LEU A 44 6.06 15.86 36.36
CA LEU A 44 5.65 16.30 37.69
C LEU A 44 4.27 16.96 37.67
N ALA A 45 4.00 17.80 36.67
CA ALA A 45 2.70 18.43 36.48
C ALA A 45 1.60 17.39 36.19
N GLN A 46 1.91 16.36 35.39
CA GLN A 46 1.01 15.24 35.12
C GLN A 46 0.74 14.45 36.41
N ALA A 47 1.79 14.04 37.15
CA ALA A 47 1.64 13.30 38.40
C ALA A 47 0.86 14.08 39.47
N HIS A 48 0.97 15.41 39.51
CA HIS A 48 0.15 16.26 40.39
C HIS A 48 -1.30 16.32 39.93
N THR A 49 -1.54 16.46 38.63
CA THR A 49 -2.88 16.43 38.05
C THR A 49 -3.60 15.11 38.34
N ASP A 50 -2.90 13.99 38.22
CA ASP A 50 -3.45 12.66 38.50
C ASP A 50 -3.78 12.47 39.99
N ARG A 51 -2.95 13.02 40.89
CA ARG A 51 -3.26 13.04 42.32
C ARG A 51 -4.51 13.85 42.65
N LEU A 52 -4.66 15.04 42.07
CA LEU A 52 -5.87 15.86 42.26
C LEU A 52 -7.12 15.13 41.74
N ARG A 53 -7.04 14.50 40.57
CA ARG A 53 -8.14 13.67 40.04
C ARG A 53 -8.47 12.49 40.95
N ALA A 54 -7.46 11.82 41.53
CA ALA A 54 -7.67 10.72 42.47
C ALA A 54 -8.37 11.16 43.76
N ILE A 55 -8.19 12.41 44.20
CA ILE A 55 -8.91 13.02 45.34
C ILE A 55 -10.37 13.39 44.97
N GLY A 56 -10.72 13.31 43.68
CA GLY A 56 -12.06 13.52 43.16
C GLY A 56 -12.31 14.95 42.68
N PHE A 57 -11.28 15.62 42.17
CA PHE A 57 -11.44 16.83 41.38
C PHE A 57 -11.88 16.48 39.95
N THR A 58 -12.97 17.12 39.50
CA THR A 58 -13.55 16.97 38.16
C THR A 58 -12.68 17.64 37.10
N GLY A 59 -12.06 18.78 37.41
CA GLY A 59 -11.18 19.48 36.49
C GLY A 59 -10.03 20.18 37.20
N VAL A 60 -8.89 20.26 36.51
CA VAL A 60 -7.67 20.92 36.97
C VAL A 60 -7.23 21.85 35.85
N LEU A 61 -6.87 23.08 36.19
CA LEU A 61 -6.31 24.07 35.28
C LEU A 61 -4.93 24.49 35.79
N TRP A 62 -3.94 24.47 34.91
CA TRP A 62 -2.62 25.03 35.20
C TRP A 62 -2.47 26.41 34.56
N LEU A 63 -2.02 27.40 35.32
CA LEU A 63 -1.58 28.70 34.83
C LEU A 63 -0.06 28.75 34.93
N CYS A 64 0.62 28.91 33.80
CA CYS A 64 2.07 28.83 33.75
C CYS A 64 2.68 29.77 32.71
N ALA A 65 4.01 29.91 32.72
CA ALA A 65 4.71 30.56 31.64
C ALA A 65 4.47 29.82 30.31
N PRO A 66 4.40 30.52 29.16
CA PRO A 66 4.16 29.90 27.86
C PRO A 66 5.25 28.88 27.54
N GLY A 67 4.87 27.70 27.10
CA GLY A 67 5.83 26.62 26.87
C GLY A 67 5.25 25.35 26.28
N PHE A 68 6.12 24.38 26.00
CA PHE A 68 5.78 23.19 25.22
C PHE A 68 4.78 22.24 25.92
N TRP A 69 4.74 22.22 27.25
CA TRP A 69 3.87 21.32 28.01
C TRP A 69 2.42 21.81 28.10
N VAL A 70 2.15 23.08 27.76
CA VAL A 70 0.81 23.67 27.76
C VAL A 70 -0.14 22.88 26.85
N ALA A 71 0.38 22.29 25.75
CA ALA A 71 -0.41 21.49 24.83
C ALA A 71 -0.64 20.04 25.30
N GLN A 72 -0.13 19.62 26.46
CA GLN A 72 -0.18 18.22 26.89
C GLN A 72 -1.00 18.03 28.17
N LEU A 73 -1.08 19.07 28.99
CA LEU A 73 -1.83 19.14 30.24
C LEU A 73 -2.89 20.22 30.16
N PRO A 74 -3.99 20.14 30.94
CA PRO A 74 -5.04 21.16 30.96
C PRO A 74 -4.49 22.47 31.52
N ALA A 75 -3.85 23.25 30.66
CA ALA A 75 -2.98 24.36 31.01
C ALA A 75 -3.20 25.54 30.07
N LEU A 76 -2.92 26.74 30.60
CA LEU A 76 -2.90 27.99 29.86
C LEU A 76 -1.57 28.69 30.12
N GLY A 77 -0.88 29.06 29.05
CA GLY A 77 0.30 29.88 29.13
C GLY A 77 -0.09 31.35 29.24
N ILE A 78 0.31 32.01 30.32
CA ILE A 78 0.01 33.41 30.62
C ILE A 78 1.18 34.28 30.17
N GLU A 79 0.88 35.42 29.53
CA GLU A 79 1.89 36.37 29.02
C GLU A 79 2.76 36.93 30.13
N ASP A 80 2.11 37.41 31.19
CA ASP A 80 2.73 38.01 32.38
C ASP A 80 1.96 37.56 33.62
N LEU A 81 2.69 37.03 34.61
CA LEU A 81 2.13 36.58 35.89
C LEU A 81 2.04 37.73 36.92
N GLU A 82 2.59 38.91 36.62
CA GLU A 82 2.51 40.13 37.45
C GLU A 82 2.12 41.39 36.64
N PRO A 83 0.99 41.40 35.90
CA PRO A 83 0.57 42.55 35.12
C PRO A 83 0.11 43.71 36.01
N ASN A 84 0.48 44.94 35.62
CA ASN A 84 0.25 46.17 36.40
C ASN A 84 -1.22 46.47 36.78
N ALA A 85 -2.21 45.90 36.06
CA ALA A 85 -3.63 46.21 36.25
C ALA A 85 -4.52 44.97 36.44
N CYS A 86 -3.94 43.80 36.78
CA CYS A 86 -4.66 42.51 36.83
C CYS A 86 -5.27 42.08 35.48
N ASP A 87 -4.80 42.64 34.37
CA ASP A 87 -5.20 42.27 33.00
C ASP A 87 -4.42 41.04 32.52
N TYR A 88 -4.73 39.90 33.13
CA TYR A 88 -4.07 38.63 32.80
C TYR A 88 -4.51 38.11 31.43
N ARG A 89 -3.53 37.86 30.55
CA ARG A 89 -3.76 37.35 29.20
C ARG A 89 -3.15 35.98 28.99
N THR A 90 -3.92 35.09 28.39
CA THR A 90 -3.48 33.77 27.95
C THR A 90 -2.98 33.88 26.51
N VAL A 91 -1.77 33.40 26.25
CA VAL A 91 -1.13 33.42 24.91
C VAL A 91 -0.94 32.03 24.32
N SER A 92 -1.18 30.97 25.11
CA SER A 92 -1.13 29.59 24.61
C SER A 92 -2.07 28.67 25.39
N GLY A 93 -2.45 27.54 24.77
CA GLY A 93 -3.33 26.52 25.35
C GLY A 93 -4.79 26.61 24.89
N LEU A 94 -5.20 27.74 24.32
CA LEU A 94 -6.50 27.91 23.67
C LEU A 94 -6.47 27.46 22.20
N LEU A 95 -7.58 26.90 21.76
CA LEU A 95 -7.87 26.51 20.39
C LEU A 95 -9.08 27.30 19.89
N GLU A 96 -9.07 27.60 18.61
CA GLU A 96 -10.18 28.24 17.89
C GLU A 96 -10.41 27.53 16.56
N MET A 97 -11.59 27.73 15.96
CA MET A 97 -11.84 27.28 14.60
C MET A 97 -10.96 28.06 13.62
N GLY A 98 -10.09 27.35 12.90
CA GLY A 98 -9.27 27.96 11.85
C GLY A 98 -10.07 28.28 10.58
N SER A 99 -9.35 28.65 9.51
CA SER A 99 -9.95 28.85 8.18
C SER A 99 -10.51 27.56 7.56
N GLY A 100 -10.20 26.40 8.15
CA GLY A 100 -10.77 25.10 7.81
C GLY A 100 -11.64 24.53 8.94
N PRO A 101 -12.22 23.34 8.76
CA PRO A 101 -13.10 22.71 9.74
C PRO A 101 -12.35 22.06 10.92
N LEU A 102 -11.09 22.44 11.13
CA LEU A 102 -10.22 21.91 12.17
C LEU A 102 -9.87 23.01 13.16
N VAL A 103 -9.78 22.65 14.43
CA VAL A 103 -9.36 23.58 15.48
C VAL A 103 -7.84 23.80 15.41
N THR A 104 -7.43 25.06 15.51
CA THR A 104 -6.04 25.52 15.47
C THR A 104 -5.70 26.27 16.75
N PRO A 105 -4.41 26.36 17.15
CA PRO A 105 -4.01 27.23 18.26
C PRO A 105 -4.44 28.65 17.98
N ARG A 106 -5.10 29.25 18.96
CA ARG A 106 -5.41 30.67 18.93
C ARG A 106 -4.11 31.47 18.83
N GLN A 107 -4.05 32.41 17.90
CA GLN A 107 -2.87 33.27 17.71
C GLN A 107 -2.93 34.55 18.55
N GLU A 108 -4.14 35.04 18.79
CA GLU A 108 -4.35 36.28 19.54
C GLU A 108 -4.43 36.02 21.05
N PRO A 109 -3.80 36.87 21.89
CA PRO A 109 -3.97 36.81 23.32
C PRO A 109 -5.44 36.87 23.72
N TYR A 110 -5.80 36.16 24.78
CA TYR A 110 -7.17 36.09 25.27
C TYR A 110 -7.23 36.41 26.75
N GLU A 111 -8.26 37.13 27.18
CA GLU A 111 -8.39 37.55 28.57
C GLU A 111 -8.66 36.34 29.46
N LEU A 112 -7.80 36.10 30.47
CA LEU A 112 -7.94 35.00 31.42
C LEU A 112 -9.28 35.08 32.16
N ARG A 113 -9.71 36.31 32.46
CA ARG A 113 -10.99 36.56 33.11
C ARG A 113 -12.16 35.99 32.31
N GLU A 114 -12.14 36.19 31.00
CA GLU A 114 -13.19 35.72 30.10
C GLU A 114 -13.14 34.20 29.95
N PHE A 115 -11.93 33.62 29.85
CA PHE A 115 -11.77 32.17 29.90
C PHE A 115 -12.35 31.56 31.18
N LEU A 116 -12.04 32.13 32.35
CA LEU A 116 -12.52 31.61 33.63
C LEU A 116 -14.05 31.70 33.74
N ARG A 117 -14.66 32.77 33.20
CA ARG A 117 -16.12 32.89 33.09
C ARG A 117 -16.69 31.73 32.29
N GLN A 118 -16.19 31.52 31.07
CA GLN A 118 -16.63 30.46 30.18
C GLN A 118 -16.40 29.06 30.78
N TRP A 119 -15.31 28.87 31.53
CA TRP A 119 -15.02 27.59 32.17
C TRP A 119 -16.00 27.29 33.31
N VAL A 120 -16.37 28.30 34.11
CA VAL A 120 -17.42 28.16 35.12
C VAL A 120 -18.78 27.90 34.49
N ASP A 121 -19.08 28.51 33.34
CA ASP A 121 -20.32 28.32 32.59
C ASP A 121 -20.36 26.97 31.83
N GLY A 122 -19.22 26.29 31.70
CA GLY A 122 -19.10 25.02 30.96
C GLY A 122 -19.07 25.21 29.44
N GLU A 123 -18.80 26.43 28.97
CA GLU A 123 -18.72 26.79 27.55
C GLU A 123 -17.39 26.37 26.90
N VAL A 124 -16.36 26.10 27.71
CA VAL A 124 -15.05 25.61 27.26
C VAL A 124 -14.73 24.23 27.81
N ALA A 125 -14.09 23.40 26.98
CA ALA A 125 -13.67 22.05 27.31
C ALA A 125 -12.22 21.79 26.87
N TRP A 126 -11.54 20.94 27.63
CA TRP A 126 -10.20 20.46 27.30
C TRP A 126 -10.27 19.19 26.45
N GLY A 127 -9.62 19.18 25.29
CA GLY A 127 -9.70 18.06 24.34
C GLY A 127 -8.47 17.86 23.45
N TYR A 128 -8.43 16.75 22.73
CA TYR A 128 -7.37 16.34 21.78
C TYR A 128 -7.48 16.98 20.39
N ARG A 129 -6.63 17.95 20.08
CA ARG A 129 -6.58 18.50 18.72
C ARG A 129 -6.02 17.46 17.75
N ASP A 130 -4.93 16.82 18.15
CA ASP A 130 -4.27 15.73 17.43
C ASP A 130 -3.86 14.62 18.42
N GLU A 131 -3.20 13.56 17.95
CA GLU A 131 -2.83 12.41 18.79
C GLU A 131 -1.91 12.80 19.96
N LEU A 132 -1.14 13.88 19.83
CA LEU A 132 -0.10 14.27 20.78
C LEU A 132 -0.39 15.59 21.50
N ARG A 133 -1.30 16.42 20.96
CA ARG A 133 -1.55 17.78 21.43
C ARG A 133 -3.03 18.01 21.71
N LYS A 134 -3.25 18.69 22.81
CA LYS A 134 -4.53 19.06 23.39
C LYS A 134 -4.63 20.57 23.54
N GLY A 135 -5.84 21.03 23.80
CA GLY A 135 -6.11 22.45 23.99
C GLY A 135 -7.51 22.67 24.56
N TRP A 136 -7.72 23.86 25.09
CA TRP A 136 -9.01 24.36 25.53
C TRP A 136 -9.72 24.96 24.32
N ALA A 137 -10.91 24.47 24.00
CA ALA A 137 -11.74 25.01 22.94
C ALA A 137 -13.14 25.29 23.48
N SER A 138 -13.91 26.12 22.79
CA SER A 138 -15.35 26.18 23.06
C SER A 138 -15.99 24.82 22.78
N VAL A 139 -17.02 24.45 23.54
CA VAL A 139 -17.74 23.18 23.35
C VAL A 139 -18.33 23.09 21.94
N THR A 140 -18.76 24.22 21.37
CA THR A 140 -19.26 24.31 19.99
C THR A 140 -18.18 24.01 18.96
N ASP A 141 -16.98 24.61 19.12
CA ASP A 141 -15.85 24.34 18.23
C ASP A 141 -15.41 22.86 18.35
N TRP A 142 -15.50 22.32 19.56
CA TRP A 142 -15.19 20.93 19.84
C TRP A 142 -16.13 19.95 19.16
N GLU A 143 -17.43 20.21 19.23
CA GLU A 143 -18.46 19.41 18.58
C GLU A 143 -18.25 19.42 17.06
N GLN A 144 -17.99 20.59 16.49
CA GLN A 144 -17.75 20.75 15.05
C GLN A 144 -16.46 20.04 14.59
N HIS A 145 -15.36 20.16 15.35
CA HIS A 145 -14.13 19.44 15.09
C HIS A 145 -14.34 17.93 15.12
N THR A 146 -14.98 17.42 16.18
CA THR A 146 -15.25 15.98 16.36
C THR A 146 -16.12 15.42 15.24
N LYS A 147 -17.18 16.15 14.84
CA LYS A 147 -18.03 15.79 13.72
C LYS A 147 -17.26 15.71 12.40
N THR A 148 -16.36 16.66 12.18
CA THR A 148 -15.49 16.68 10.99
C THR A 148 -14.53 15.50 10.98
N GLN A 149 -13.86 15.22 12.11
CA GLN A 149 -12.98 14.06 12.23
C GLN A 149 -13.72 12.74 11.99
N ALA A 150 -14.92 12.58 12.55
CA ALA A 150 -15.74 11.40 12.32
C ALA A 150 -16.10 11.22 10.84
N MET A 151 -16.42 12.31 10.13
CA MET A 151 -16.69 12.29 8.70
C MET A 151 -15.45 11.91 7.87
N MET A 152 -14.27 12.45 8.22
CA MET A 152 -13.01 12.09 7.56
C MET A 152 -12.68 10.60 7.76
N ILE A 153 -12.83 10.08 8.98
CA ILE A 153 -12.62 8.66 9.29
C ILE A 153 -13.59 7.78 8.49
N ALA A 154 -14.86 8.16 8.39
CA ALA A 154 -15.84 7.42 7.61
C ALA A 154 -15.45 7.39 6.11
N ARG A 155 -14.98 8.51 5.57
CA ARG A 155 -14.49 8.60 4.19
C ARG A 155 -13.26 7.71 3.96
N GLN A 156 -12.29 7.74 4.87
CA GLN A 156 -11.09 6.89 4.78
C GLN A 156 -11.43 5.40 4.85
N ARG A 157 -12.39 5.00 5.69
CA ARG A 157 -12.88 3.62 5.74
C ARG A 157 -13.50 3.19 4.40
N GLN A 158 -14.30 4.05 3.78
CA GLN A 158 -14.89 3.77 2.47
C GLN A 158 -13.81 3.63 1.39
N GLU A 159 -12.78 4.47 1.42
CA GLU A 159 -11.66 4.40 0.47
C GLU A 159 -10.85 3.11 0.62
N LEU A 160 -10.57 2.69 1.86
CA LEU A 160 -9.92 1.40 2.13
C LEU A 160 -10.73 0.20 1.63
N VAL A 161 -12.06 0.24 1.76
CA VAL A 161 -12.95 -0.80 1.22
C VAL A 161 -12.85 -0.83 -0.32
N ASN A 162 -12.87 0.34 -0.96
CA ASN A 162 -12.73 0.44 -2.41
C ASN A 162 -11.36 -0.10 -2.88
N GLN A 163 -10.27 0.25 -2.21
CA GLN A 163 -8.93 -0.24 -2.52
C GLN A 163 -8.82 -1.76 -2.33
N ARG A 164 -9.39 -2.31 -1.24
CA ARG A 164 -9.42 -3.77 -1.00
C ARG A 164 -10.20 -4.50 -2.09
N THR A 165 -11.30 -3.92 -2.56
CA THR A 165 -12.12 -4.47 -3.64
C THR A 165 -11.35 -4.44 -4.96
N ALA A 166 -10.71 -3.33 -5.29
CA ALA A 166 -9.87 -3.20 -6.48
C ALA A 166 -8.71 -4.20 -6.48
N LEU A 167 -8.05 -4.40 -5.33
CA LEU A 167 -6.99 -5.40 -5.17
C LEU A 167 -7.51 -6.82 -5.38
N ALA A 168 -8.69 -7.15 -4.83
CA ALA A 168 -9.30 -8.46 -5.03
C ALA A 168 -9.64 -8.72 -6.51
N MET A 169 -10.18 -7.72 -7.22
CA MET A 169 -10.45 -7.81 -8.66
C MET A 169 -9.17 -7.97 -9.47
N SER A 170 -8.11 -7.22 -9.14
CA SER A 170 -6.80 -7.33 -9.77
C SER A 170 -6.20 -8.73 -9.60
N ARG A 171 -6.23 -9.28 -8.38
CA ARG A 171 -5.78 -10.65 -8.09
C ARG A 171 -6.55 -11.69 -8.90
N LYS A 172 -7.87 -11.53 -9.03
CA LYS A 172 -8.70 -12.41 -9.87
C LYS A 172 -8.29 -12.34 -11.34
N SER A 173 -8.12 -11.13 -11.88
CA SER A 173 -7.67 -10.91 -13.27
C SER A 173 -6.31 -11.54 -13.54
N VAL A 174 -5.34 -11.37 -12.63
CA VAL A 174 -4.02 -12.02 -12.73
C VAL A 174 -4.17 -13.54 -12.78
N ARG A 175 -4.95 -14.13 -11.86
CA ARG A 175 -5.19 -15.58 -11.84
C ARG A 175 -5.80 -16.08 -13.15
N ASP A 176 -6.76 -15.35 -13.72
CA ASP A 176 -7.41 -15.73 -14.97
C ASP A 176 -6.43 -15.62 -16.15
N LYS A 177 -5.59 -14.58 -16.20
CA LYS A 177 -4.52 -14.46 -17.20
C LYS A 177 -3.48 -15.56 -17.06
N THR A 178 -3.06 -15.93 -15.85
CA THR A 178 -2.13 -17.05 -15.63
C THR A 178 -2.71 -18.37 -16.15
N LYS A 179 -4.01 -18.62 -15.95
CA LYS A 179 -4.68 -19.80 -16.52
C LYS A 179 -4.75 -19.77 -18.05
N GLN A 180 -4.91 -18.58 -18.65
CA GLN A 180 -4.88 -18.44 -20.10
C GLN A 180 -3.48 -18.70 -20.65
N ILE A 181 -2.44 -18.15 -20.00
CA ILE A 181 -1.04 -18.40 -20.35
C ILE A 181 -0.73 -19.89 -20.28
N SER A 182 -1.06 -20.58 -19.17
CA SER A 182 -0.77 -22.01 -19.06
C SER A 182 -1.47 -22.86 -20.12
N LYS A 183 -2.73 -22.53 -20.48
CA LYS A 183 -3.44 -23.19 -21.58
C LYS A 183 -2.78 -22.95 -22.93
N LEU A 184 -2.30 -21.73 -23.18
CA LEU A 184 -1.61 -21.39 -24.43
C LEU A 184 -0.25 -22.09 -24.50
N THR A 185 0.51 -22.13 -23.41
CA THR A 185 1.78 -22.86 -23.32
C THR A 185 1.58 -24.34 -23.64
N HIS A 186 0.61 -25.01 -23.02
CA HIS A 186 0.33 -26.42 -23.34
C HIS A 186 -0.11 -26.66 -24.79
N ARG A 187 -0.86 -25.73 -25.38
CA ARG A 187 -1.20 -25.81 -26.81
C ARG A 187 0.04 -25.67 -27.69
N MET A 188 0.93 -24.75 -27.34
CA MET A 188 2.18 -24.50 -28.04
C MET A 188 3.11 -25.72 -27.98
N GLU A 189 3.31 -26.30 -26.79
CA GLU A 189 4.07 -27.55 -26.59
C GLU A 189 3.50 -28.69 -27.44
N ARG A 190 2.16 -28.84 -27.50
CA ARG A 190 1.52 -29.86 -28.33
C ARG A 190 1.71 -29.61 -29.82
N THR A 191 1.61 -28.35 -30.28
CA THR A 191 1.85 -28.02 -31.69
C THR A 191 3.31 -28.23 -32.07
N GLU A 192 4.24 -27.94 -31.16
CA GLU A 192 5.67 -28.19 -31.34
C GLU A 192 5.96 -29.69 -31.47
N HIS A 193 5.37 -30.51 -30.57
CA HIS A 193 5.50 -31.96 -30.65
C HIS A 193 4.97 -32.52 -31.97
N ASN A 194 3.76 -32.12 -32.38
CA ASN A 194 3.19 -32.54 -33.66
C ASN A 194 4.05 -32.10 -34.86
N ALA A 195 4.63 -30.89 -34.80
CA ALA A 195 5.52 -30.40 -35.86
C ALA A 195 6.80 -31.24 -35.95
N GLN A 196 7.35 -31.65 -34.80
CA GLN A 196 8.49 -32.56 -34.74
C GLN A 196 8.15 -33.95 -35.32
N GLU A 197 6.99 -34.51 -34.97
CA GLU A 197 6.51 -35.78 -35.55
C GLU A 197 6.37 -35.69 -37.08
N HIS A 198 5.82 -34.59 -37.59
CA HIS A 198 5.73 -34.36 -39.04
C HIS A 198 7.10 -34.22 -39.69
N ALA A 199 8.05 -33.53 -39.04
CA ALA A 199 9.41 -33.41 -39.54
C ALA A 199 10.12 -34.77 -39.62
N ASP A 200 9.95 -35.61 -38.60
CA ASP A 200 10.52 -36.96 -38.55
C ASP A 200 9.89 -37.87 -39.61
N ALA A 201 8.57 -37.80 -39.81
CA ALA A 201 7.87 -38.53 -40.86
C ALA A 201 8.35 -38.13 -42.26
N VAL A 202 8.53 -36.83 -42.52
CA VAL A 202 9.08 -36.32 -43.79
C VAL A 202 10.52 -36.79 -43.98
N ALA A 203 11.34 -36.80 -42.92
CA ALA A 203 12.70 -37.32 -42.98
C ALA A 203 12.73 -38.82 -43.31
N GLU A 204 11.83 -39.62 -42.74
CA GLU A 204 11.70 -41.05 -43.05
C GLU A 204 11.29 -41.28 -44.51
N VAL A 205 10.28 -40.54 -45.02
CA VAL A 205 9.85 -40.62 -46.42
C VAL A 205 10.99 -40.26 -47.37
N ASN A 206 11.74 -39.19 -47.06
CA ASN A 206 12.92 -38.80 -47.85
C ASN A 206 13.99 -39.88 -47.88
N ARG A 207 14.25 -40.58 -46.76
CA ARG A 207 15.18 -41.72 -46.72
C ARG A 207 14.71 -42.85 -47.64
N LYS A 208 13.43 -43.23 -47.56
CA LYS A 208 12.83 -44.26 -48.44
C LYS A 208 12.93 -43.87 -49.92
N LEU A 209 12.67 -42.61 -50.25
CA LEU A 209 12.78 -42.10 -51.61
C LEU A 209 14.21 -42.20 -52.15
N ILE A 210 15.21 -41.84 -51.33
CA ILE A 210 16.64 -41.96 -51.69
C ILE A 210 17.00 -43.43 -51.94
N ASP A 211 16.53 -44.36 -51.12
CA ASP A 211 16.80 -45.79 -51.30
C ASP A 211 16.11 -46.35 -52.56
N GLN A 212 14.87 -45.96 -52.83
CA GLN A 212 14.19 -46.31 -54.09
C GLN A 212 14.95 -45.79 -55.31
N GLN A 213 15.40 -44.53 -55.28
CA GLN A 213 16.21 -43.95 -56.35
C GLN A 213 17.54 -44.70 -56.54
N ARG A 214 18.17 -45.20 -55.46
CA ARG A 214 19.36 -46.05 -55.57
C ARG A 214 19.04 -47.38 -56.23
N THR A 215 17.95 -48.03 -55.84
CA THR A 215 17.52 -49.29 -56.45
C THR A 215 17.18 -49.12 -57.93
N ASP A 216 16.46 -48.06 -58.31
CA ASP A 216 16.14 -47.74 -59.70
C ASP A 216 17.40 -47.50 -60.54
N ARG A 217 18.37 -46.75 -60.00
CA ARG A 217 19.66 -46.54 -60.68
C ARG A 217 20.43 -47.85 -60.86
N ALA A 218 20.42 -48.73 -59.85
CA ALA A 218 21.06 -50.03 -59.93
C ALA A 218 20.39 -50.94 -60.97
N LEU A 219 19.06 -50.96 -61.03
CA LEU A 219 18.28 -51.70 -62.03
C LEU A 219 18.55 -51.18 -63.45
N ARG A 220 18.54 -49.85 -63.65
CA ARG A 220 18.88 -49.24 -64.95
C ARG A 220 20.30 -49.59 -65.38
N ALA A 221 21.26 -49.56 -64.46
CA ALA A 221 22.64 -49.97 -64.75
C ALA A 221 22.73 -51.48 -65.10
N ALA A 222 21.97 -52.34 -64.44
CA ALA A 222 21.90 -53.76 -64.76
C ALA A 222 21.29 -54.02 -66.15
N ILE A 223 20.19 -53.35 -66.49
CA ILE A 223 19.57 -53.41 -67.83
C ILE A 223 20.57 -52.93 -68.90
N GLY A 224 21.30 -51.84 -68.64
CA GLY A 224 22.35 -51.36 -69.54
C GLY A 224 23.44 -52.41 -69.81
N ARG A 225 23.90 -53.11 -68.76
CA ARG A 225 24.87 -54.22 -68.89
C ARG A 225 24.31 -55.40 -69.67
N LEU A 226 23.05 -55.77 -69.46
CA LEU A 226 22.38 -56.84 -70.20
C LEU A 226 22.25 -56.48 -71.68
N HIS A 227 21.88 -55.24 -72.00
CA HIS A 227 21.80 -54.78 -73.38
C HIS A 227 23.18 -54.81 -74.07
N GLN A 228 24.24 -54.39 -73.37
CA GLN A 228 25.60 -54.46 -73.90
C GLN A 228 26.07 -55.91 -74.15
N THR A 229 25.74 -56.85 -73.26
CA THR A 229 26.08 -58.27 -73.45
C THR A 229 25.30 -58.88 -74.62
N ILE A 230 24.02 -58.54 -74.79
CA ILE A 230 23.23 -58.93 -75.98
C ILE A 230 23.91 -58.42 -77.26
N ASN A 231 24.31 -57.15 -77.29
CA ASN A 231 24.99 -56.58 -78.46
C ASN A 231 26.32 -57.30 -78.75
N HIS A 232 27.10 -57.67 -77.73
CA HIS A 232 28.33 -58.46 -77.92
C HIS A 232 28.04 -59.85 -78.50
N TRP A 233 27.03 -60.55 -77.96
CA TRP A 233 26.62 -61.85 -78.49
C TRP A 233 26.13 -61.77 -79.93
N GLN A 234 25.35 -60.74 -80.27
CA GLN A 234 24.94 -60.50 -81.66
C GLN A 234 26.14 -60.31 -82.59
N LEU A 235 27.13 -59.49 -82.20
CA LEU A 235 28.36 -59.33 -82.97
C LEU A 235 29.10 -60.66 -83.14
N ILE A 236 29.28 -61.44 -82.07
CA ILE A 236 29.91 -62.77 -82.14
C ILE A 236 29.16 -63.69 -83.10
N THR A 237 27.82 -63.73 -83.05
CA THR A 237 27.03 -64.56 -83.97
C THR A 237 27.14 -64.11 -85.43
N ILE A 238 27.21 -62.80 -85.69
CA ILE A 238 27.41 -62.26 -87.04
C ILE A 238 28.81 -62.64 -87.56
N PHE A 239 29.85 -62.48 -86.74
CA PHE A 239 31.20 -62.90 -87.11
C PHE A 239 31.29 -64.42 -87.36
N ALA A 240 30.64 -65.23 -86.53
CA ALA A 240 30.57 -66.67 -86.71
C ALA A 240 29.82 -67.07 -88.01
N MET A 241 28.69 -66.40 -88.32
CA MET A 241 28.00 -66.60 -89.60
C MET A 241 28.88 -66.20 -90.79
N MET A 242 29.58 -65.06 -90.72
CA MET A 242 30.51 -64.64 -91.77
C MET A 242 31.63 -65.66 -91.98
N LEU A 243 32.20 -66.22 -90.90
CA LEU A 243 33.20 -67.30 -90.97
C LEU A 243 32.65 -68.58 -91.60
N LEU A 244 31.42 -68.98 -91.27
CA LEU A 244 30.78 -70.14 -91.89
C LEU A 244 30.53 -69.92 -93.38
N VAL A 245 30.09 -68.72 -93.77
CA VAL A 245 29.87 -68.36 -95.17
C VAL A 245 31.20 -68.37 -95.95
N THR A 246 32.28 -67.81 -95.39
CA THR A 246 33.60 -67.84 -96.04
C THR A 246 34.18 -69.25 -96.14
N PHE A 247 33.98 -70.11 -95.13
CA PHE A 247 34.35 -71.53 -95.22
C PHE A 247 33.54 -72.26 -96.31
N MET A 248 32.23 -72.01 -96.41
CA MET A 248 31.40 -72.60 -97.45
C MET A 248 31.82 -72.16 -98.86
N THR A 249 32.09 -70.87 -99.07
CA THR A 249 32.54 -70.38 -100.37
C THR A 249 33.93 -70.91 -100.73
N ALA A 250 34.86 -70.99 -99.77
CA ALA A 250 36.18 -71.60 -99.98
C ALA A 250 36.08 -73.10 -100.33
N ALA A 251 35.18 -73.85 -99.68
CA ALA A 251 34.93 -75.26 -99.99
C ALA A 251 34.29 -75.47 -101.38
N LEU A 252 33.51 -74.49 -101.87
CA LEU A 252 32.89 -74.52 -103.19
C LEU A 252 33.89 -74.21 -104.32
N VAL A 253 34.94 -73.43 -104.04
CA VAL A 253 36.00 -73.07 -105.01
C VAL A 253 37.08 -74.17 -105.13
N MET A 254 37.22 -75.06 -104.13
CA MET A 254 38.13 -76.23 -104.19
C MET A 254 37.51 -77.48 -104.85
N ARG A 255 36.33 -77.36 -105.49
CA ARG A 255 35.64 -78.44 -106.19
C ARG A 255 35.56 -78.15 -107.69
#